data_AF-A0A803LRJ6-F1
#
_entry.id   AF-A0A803LRJ6-F1
#
_cell.length_a   1.000
_cell.length_b   1.000
_cell.length_c   1.000
_cell.angle_alpha   90.00
_cell.angle_beta   90.00
_cell.angle_gamma   90.00
#
_symmetry.space_group_name_H-M   'P 1'
#
loop_
_entity.id
_entity.type
_entity.pdbx_description
1 polymer ?
#
loop_
_entity_poly.entity_id
_entity_poly.type
_entity_poly.pdbx_seq_one_letter_code
_entity_poly.pdbx_strand_id
1 'polypeptide(L)'
;MAIAEPWPKCSGIAKVDVTTGEMTKFIYGYEIYGGEPCFVSAKKTSTSTNNRELGEINYDLGEVNFDLSEADCVSDDDCEDEGWIMSFVRDENVESSELVILRAKDMKQIASVCMPSRVPYGFHGTFVDQNELSVQRN
;
A
#
# COMPACT_ATOMS: atom_id res chain seq x y z
N MET A 1 -1.10 0.27 -23.76
CA MET A 1 -2.04 -0.77 -24.24
C MET A 1 -1.20 -1.95 -24.69
N ALA A 2 -0.96 -2.91 -23.78
CA ALA A 2 -0.19 -4.10 -24.13
C ALA A 2 -1.16 -5.26 -24.37
N ILE A 3 -0.99 -5.88 -25.53
CA ILE A 3 -1.84 -6.92 -26.13
C ILE A 3 -0.91 -8.12 -26.30
N ALA A 4 -0.79 -8.96 -25.28
CA ALA A 4 -0.29 -10.34 -25.41
C ALA A 4 -0.43 -11.05 -24.05
N GLU A 5 -1.30 -12.05 -23.99
CA GLU A 5 -1.20 -13.07 -22.95
C GLU A 5 -0.01 -14.01 -23.22
N PRO A 6 0.55 -14.64 -22.16
CA PRO A 6 0.18 -14.49 -20.76
C PRO A 6 0.93 -13.35 -20.07
N TRP A 7 0.19 -12.52 -19.33
CA TRP A 7 0.77 -11.56 -18.40
C TRP A 7 1.48 -12.31 -17.26
N PRO A 8 2.65 -11.83 -16.78
CA PRO A 8 3.28 -12.42 -15.61
C PRO A 8 2.34 -12.34 -14.42
N LYS A 9 2.06 -13.50 -13.82
CA LYS A 9 1.18 -13.65 -12.66
C LYS A 9 2.03 -13.71 -11.40
N CYS A 10 1.92 -12.70 -10.54
CA CYS A 10 2.64 -12.63 -9.27
C CYS A 10 1.77 -13.14 -8.13
N SER A 11 2.17 -14.20 -7.44
CA SER A 11 1.37 -14.84 -6.37
C SER A 11 1.59 -14.26 -4.97
N GLY A 12 2.45 -13.25 -4.83
CA GLY A 12 2.72 -12.62 -3.55
C GLY A 12 3.80 -11.55 -3.61
N ILE A 13 4.15 -11.05 -2.42
CA ILE A 13 5.17 -10.03 -2.19
C ILE A 13 6.23 -10.63 -1.27
N ALA A 14 7.50 -10.34 -1.53
CA ALA A 14 8.59 -10.64 -0.63
C ALA A 14 9.25 -9.32 -0.19
N LYS A 15 9.48 -9.18 1.11
CA LYS A 15 10.34 -8.17 1.71
C LYS A 15 11.64 -8.86 2.11
N VAL A 16 12.77 -8.23 1.78
CA VAL A 16 14.11 -8.73 2.12
C VAL A 16 14.84 -7.61 2.83
N ASP A 17 15.27 -7.86 4.06
CA ASP A 17 16.23 -7.01 4.74
C ASP A 17 17.62 -7.29 4.15
N VAL A 18 18.20 -6.28 3.52
CA VAL A 18 19.49 -6.42 2.83
C VAL A 18 20.69 -6.50 3.77
N THR A 19 20.52 -6.05 5.01
CA THR A 19 21.56 -6.05 6.05
C THR A 19 21.62 -7.40 6.75
N THR A 20 20.46 -7.93 7.15
CA THR A 20 20.36 -9.21 7.86
C THR A 20 20.21 -10.42 6.93
N GLY A 21 19.72 -10.19 5.71
CA GLY A 21 19.34 -11.24 4.77
C GLY A 21 18.01 -11.92 5.12
N GLU A 22 17.27 -11.43 6.13
CA GLU A 22 15.97 -11.97 6.50
C GLU A 22 14.92 -11.68 5.41
N MET A 23 14.03 -12.65 5.19
CA MET A 23 12.98 -12.53 4.19
C MET A 23 11.61 -12.82 4.81
N THR A 24 10.68 -11.90 4.62
CA THR A 24 9.26 -12.11 4.93
C THR A 24 8.45 -12.14 3.64
N LYS A 25 7.47 -13.04 3.55
CA LYS A 25 6.60 -13.19 2.38
C LYS A 25 5.14 -13.00 2.74
N PHE A 26 4.40 -12.35 1.87
CA PHE A 26 2.95 -12.32 1.87
C PHE A 26 2.44 -13.00 0.60
N ILE A 27 1.75 -14.14 0.75
CA ILE A 27 1.20 -14.92 -0.36
C ILE A 27 -0.29 -14.65 -0.45
N TYR A 28 -0.76 -14.26 -1.64
CA TYR A 28 -2.15 -13.81 -1.83
C TYR A 28 -3.17 -14.94 -1.66
N GLY A 29 -2.81 -16.16 -2.06
CA GLY A 29 -3.70 -17.31 -2.04
C GLY A 29 -3.64 -18.10 -3.35
N TYR A 30 -4.42 -19.17 -3.43
CA TYR A 30 -4.53 -19.98 -4.64
C TYR A 30 -5.35 -19.24 -5.70
N GLU A 31 -4.79 -19.12 -6.91
CA GLU A 31 -5.42 -18.39 -8.04
C GLU A 31 -5.71 -16.90 -7.74
N ILE A 32 -4.95 -16.31 -6.82
CA ILE A 32 -4.96 -14.88 -6.54
C ILE A 32 -3.63 -14.29 -6.97
N TYR A 33 -3.68 -13.26 -7.82
CA TYR A 33 -2.50 -12.66 -8.42
C TYR A 33 -2.49 -11.14 -8.28
N GLY A 34 -1.34 -10.60 -7.92
CA GLY A 34 -1.16 -9.17 -7.68
C GLY A 34 -0.41 -8.45 -8.79
N GLY A 35 -0.60 -7.13 -8.82
CA GLY A 35 0.24 -6.19 -9.56
C GLY A 35 1.47 -5.77 -8.76
N GLU A 36 2.10 -4.70 -9.21
CA GLU A 36 3.26 -4.16 -8.51
C GLU A 36 2.89 -3.60 -7.14
N PRO A 37 3.66 -3.92 -6.09
CA PRO A 37 3.48 -3.30 -4.79
C PRO A 37 3.99 -1.86 -4.79
N CYS A 38 3.28 -0.98 -4.09
CA CYS A 38 3.67 0.40 -3.82
C CYS A 38 3.95 0.55 -2.31
N PHE A 39 5.13 1.04 -1.95
CA PHE A 39 5.46 1.39 -0.56
C PHE A 39 5.04 2.83 -0.27
N VAL A 40 4.42 3.03 0.89
CA VAL A 40 3.96 4.33 1.40
C VAL A 40 4.53 4.52 2.79
N SER A 41 5.46 5.46 2.96
CA SER A 41 6.10 5.74 4.25
C SER A 41 5.12 6.40 5.23
N ALA A 42 5.22 6.05 6.52
CA ALA A 42 4.54 6.76 7.59
C ALA A 42 5.11 8.19 7.73
N LYS A 43 4.24 9.18 7.98
CA LYS A 43 4.71 10.55 8.20
C LYS A 43 5.55 10.61 9.47
N LYS A 44 6.75 11.18 9.37
CA LYS A 44 7.52 11.63 10.53
C LYS A 44 6.92 12.96 11.00
N THR A 45 6.17 12.95 12.09
CA THR A 45 5.76 14.21 12.75
C THR A 45 6.97 14.79 13.47
N SER A 46 7.76 15.63 12.80
CA SER A 46 8.69 16.51 13.51
C SER A 46 7.85 17.43 14.39
N THR A 47 7.83 17.18 15.70
CA THR A 47 7.10 17.99 16.67
C THR A 47 7.55 19.44 16.56
N SER A 48 6.78 20.23 15.84
CA SER A 48 6.74 21.68 15.94
C SER A 48 5.28 22.05 15.90
N THR A 49 4.72 22.09 17.10
CA THR A 49 3.41 22.60 17.48
C THR A 49 2.95 23.69 16.53
N ASN A 50 1.84 23.48 15.83
CA ASN A 50 0.86 24.51 15.48
C ASN A 50 -0.46 23.83 15.08
N ASN A 51 -1.30 23.69 16.09
CA ASN A 51 -2.72 23.41 16.07
C ASN A 51 -3.45 24.01 14.86
N ARG A 52 -3.76 23.16 13.88
CA ARG A 52 -4.78 23.38 12.85
C ARG A 52 -5.56 22.08 12.67
N GLU A 53 -6.88 22.16 12.84
CA GLU A 53 -7.83 21.08 12.58
C GLU A 53 -7.57 20.45 11.20
N LEU A 54 -7.32 19.14 11.19
CA LEU A 54 -7.36 18.34 9.96
C LEU A 54 -8.83 18.14 9.61
N GLY A 55 -9.28 18.81 8.55
CA GLY A 55 -10.63 18.65 8.03
C GLY A 55 -10.86 17.22 7.52
N GLU A 56 -11.98 16.63 7.94
CA GLU A 56 -12.48 15.34 7.49
C GLU A 56 -12.67 15.34 5.96
N ILE A 57 -12.04 14.39 5.26
CA ILE A 57 -12.28 14.15 3.83
C ILE A 57 -13.06 12.84 3.72
N ASN A 58 -14.39 12.95 3.64
CA ASN A 58 -15.28 11.81 3.43
C ASN A 58 -15.25 11.39 1.95
N TYR A 59 -14.56 10.30 1.63
CA TYR A 59 -14.88 9.51 0.45
C TYR A 59 -15.83 8.38 0.89
N ASP A 60 -16.96 8.24 0.19
CA ASP A 60 -18.00 7.24 0.42
C ASP A 60 -17.54 5.82 0.00
N LEU A 61 -16.44 5.37 0.60
CA LEU A 61 -15.95 4.00 0.62
C LEU A 61 -15.89 3.65 2.09
N GLY A 62 -16.99 3.06 2.60
CA GLY A 62 -17.30 2.82 4.01
C GLY A 62 -16.10 2.81 4.96
N GLU A 63 -16.16 3.70 5.95
CA GLU A 63 -15.20 3.93 7.04
C GLU A 63 -14.12 2.84 7.21
N VAL A 64 -13.01 2.97 6.46
CA VAL A 64 -11.76 2.33 6.83
C VAL A 64 -11.01 3.32 7.72
N ASN A 65 -11.18 3.20 9.03
CA ASN A 65 -10.33 3.87 10.00
C ASN A 65 -8.92 3.27 9.91
N PHE A 66 -8.13 3.80 8.98
CA PHE A 66 -6.74 3.45 8.83
C PHE A 66 -5.97 4.20 9.92
N ASP A 67 -5.65 3.49 11.00
CA ASP A 67 -4.81 4.03 12.07
C ASP A 67 -3.40 4.23 11.50
N LEU A 68 -3.15 5.45 10.99
CA LEU A 68 -1.82 5.95 10.65
C LEU A 68 -1.05 6.26 11.94
N SER A 69 -1.04 5.33 12.90
CA SER A 69 -0.38 5.50 14.18
C SER A 69 1.05 5.94 13.92
N GLU A 70 1.44 7.05 14.54
CA GLU A 70 2.70 7.74 14.29
C GLU A 70 3.88 6.79 14.52
N ALA A 71 4.88 6.89 13.64
CA ALA A 71 6.10 6.12 13.78
C ALA A 71 6.96 6.73 14.91
N ASP A 72 6.99 6.08 16.07
CA ASP A 72 7.88 6.41 17.20
C ASP A 72 9.32 5.93 16.91
N CYS A 73 9.95 6.51 15.88
CA CYS A 73 11.32 6.15 15.51
C CYS A 73 12.35 6.91 16.34
N VAL A 74 13.29 6.17 16.94
CA VAL A 74 14.40 6.74 17.72
C VAL A 74 15.63 6.98 16.82
N SER A 75 15.71 6.32 15.66
CA SER A 75 16.79 6.43 14.68
C SER A 75 16.25 6.34 13.24
N ASP A 76 17.06 6.72 12.24
CA ASP A 76 16.67 6.62 10.83
C ASP A 76 16.56 5.15 10.36
N ASP A 77 17.34 4.23 10.91
CA ASP A 77 17.28 2.79 10.63
C ASP A 77 15.97 2.16 11.14
N ASP A 78 15.51 2.56 12.34
CA ASP A 78 14.26 2.04 12.92
C ASP A 78 13.00 2.48 12.15
N CYS A 79 13.16 3.32 11.12
CA CYS A 79 12.10 4.07 10.47
C CYS A 79 11.97 3.77 8.97
N GLU A 80 12.92 3.06 8.37
CA GLU A 80 12.89 2.73 6.93
C GLU A 80 11.62 1.95 6.58
N ASP A 81 11.25 1.00 7.44
CA ASP A 81 10.13 0.10 7.25
C ASP A 81 8.82 0.58 7.89
N GLU A 82 8.80 1.80 8.43
CA GLU A 82 7.60 2.39 9.02
C GLU A 82 6.73 2.94 7.91
N GLY A 83 5.63 2.22 7.66
CA GLY A 83 4.71 2.51 6.57
C GLY A 83 3.90 1.30 6.14
N TRP A 84 3.42 1.35 4.90
CA TRP A 84 2.51 0.37 4.33
C TRP A 84 2.93 -0.06 2.94
N ILE A 85 2.59 -1.30 2.60
CA ILE A 85 2.71 -1.83 1.25
C ILE A 85 1.31 -2.06 0.72
N MET A 86 1.02 -1.44 -0.42
CA MET A 86 -0.27 -1.54 -1.09
C MET A 86 -0.10 -2.30 -2.41
N SER A 87 -1.00 -3.22 -2.73
CA SER A 87 -1.00 -3.91 -4.03
C SER A 87 -2.42 -4.26 -4.47
N PHE A 88 -2.69 -4.05 -5.75
CA PHE A 88 -3.92 -4.56 -6.35
C PHE A 88 -3.80 -6.05 -6.60
N VAL A 89 -4.75 -6.82 -6.10
CA VAL A 89 -4.87 -8.25 -6.32
C VAL A 89 -6.15 -8.58 -7.10
N ARG A 90 -6.08 -9.66 -7.86
CA ARG A 90 -7.20 -10.23 -8.60
C ARG A 90 -7.39 -11.66 -8.13
N ASP A 91 -8.57 -11.96 -7.61
CA ASP A 91 -9.01 -13.33 -7.42
C ASP A 91 -9.61 -13.84 -8.73
N GLU A 92 -8.98 -14.84 -9.35
CA GLU A 92 -9.46 -15.45 -10.59
C GLU A 92 -10.59 -16.47 -10.33
N ASN A 93 -10.75 -16.96 -9.09
CA ASN A 93 -11.84 -17.89 -8.75
C ASN A 93 -13.20 -17.18 -8.75
N VAL A 94 -13.25 -15.97 -8.20
CA VAL A 94 -14.50 -15.18 -8.08
C VAL A 94 -14.53 -13.95 -8.98
N GLU A 95 -13.50 -13.76 -9.80
CA GLU A 95 -13.37 -12.66 -10.75
C GLU A 95 -13.51 -11.26 -10.11
N SER A 96 -12.99 -11.08 -8.89
CA SER A 96 -13.00 -9.81 -8.15
C SER A 96 -11.59 -9.21 -8.02
N SER A 97 -11.51 -7.89 -7.88
CA SER A 97 -10.25 -7.19 -7.61
C SER A 97 -10.31 -6.51 -6.26
N GLU A 98 -9.19 -6.48 -5.54
CA GLU A 98 -9.06 -5.81 -4.25
C GLU A 98 -7.75 -5.01 -4.19
N LEU A 99 -7.73 -3.95 -3.40
CA LEU A 99 -6.50 -3.31 -2.94
C LEU A 99 -6.14 -3.89 -1.58
N VAL A 100 -5.08 -4.68 -1.49
CA VAL A 100 -4.57 -5.21 -0.22
C VAL A 100 -3.59 -4.22 0.38
N ILE A 101 -3.71 -4.01 1.69
CA ILE A 101 -2.83 -3.11 2.44
C ILE A 101 -2.16 -3.90 3.57
N LEU A 102 -0.84 -3.93 3.51
CA LEU A 102 0.04 -4.58 4.47
C LEU A 102 0.77 -3.54 5.30
N ARG A 103 1.02 -3.83 6.58
CA ARG A 103 2.03 -3.10 7.35
C ARG A 103 3.42 -3.50 6.85
N ALA A 104 4.25 -2.52 6.50
CA ALA A 104 5.55 -2.79 5.90
C ALA A 104 6.55 -3.45 6.86
N LYS A 105 6.45 -3.16 8.16
CA LYS A 105 7.32 -3.73 9.20
C LYS A 105 7.28 -5.26 9.25
N ASP A 106 6.08 -5.83 9.34
CA ASP A 106 5.85 -7.27 9.58
C ASP A 106 5.14 -7.99 8.42
N MET A 107 4.87 -7.29 7.30
CA MET A 107 4.13 -7.80 6.13
C MET A 107 2.73 -8.33 6.46
N LYS A 108 2.13 -7.93 7.60
CA LYS A 108 0.80 -8.37 8.00
C LYS A 108 -0.27 -7.56 7.26
N GLN A 109 -1.25 -8.24 6.68
CA GLN A 109 -2.43 -7.57 6.12
C GLN A 109 -3.26 -6.91 7.23
N ILE A 110 -3.49 -5.61 7.08
CA ILE A 110 -4.26 -4.81 8.04
C ILE A 110 -5.60 -4.35 7.48
N ALA A 111 -5.73 -4.29 6.16
CA ALA A 111 -6.96 -3.93 5.47
C ALA A 111 -6.99 -4.47 4.04
N SER A 112 -8.18 -4.53 3.47
CA SER A 112 -8.37 -4.61 2.02
C SER A 112 -9.56 -3.76 1.60
N VAL A 113 -9.54 -3.27 0.36
CA VAL A 113 -10.64 -2.52 -0.25
C VAL A 113 -11.10 -3.25 -1.50
N CYS A 114 -12.37 -3.67 -1.54
CA CYS A 114 -12.94 -4.31 -2.71
C CYS A 114 -13.12 -3.29 -3.84
N MET A 115 -12.67 -3.62 -5.04
CA MET A 115 -12.81 -2.76 -6.21
C MET A 115 -14.14 -3.04 -6.92
N PRO A 116 -14.88 -1.99 -7.32
CA PRO A 116 -16.17 -2.16 -8.01
C PRO A 116 -16.00 -2.69 -9.45
N SER A 117 -14.78 -2.65 -9.98
CA SER A 117 -14.46 -3.09 -11.34
C SER A 117 -13.07 -3.73 -11.40
N ARG A 118 -12.82 -4.47 -12.48
CA ARG A 118 -11.55 -5.17 -12.70
C ARG A 118 -10.40 -4.19 -12.86
N VAL A 119 -9.35 -4.40 -12.07
CA VAL A 119 -8.04 -3.76 -12.27
C VAL A 119 -7.19 -4.63 -13.20
N PRO A 120 -6.72 -4.13 -14.36
CA PRO A 120 -5.86 -4.89 -15.25
C PRO A 120 -4.49 -5.20 -14.64
N TYR A 121 -3.91 -6.36 -14.98
CA TYR A 121 -2.50 -6.65 -14.70
C TYR A 121 -1.58 -5.64 -15.40
N GLY A 122 -0.46 -5.31 -14.75
CA GLY A 122 0.52 -4.36 -15.28
C GLY A 122 0.15 -2.88 -15.09
N PHE A 123 -0.81 -2.57 -14.20
CA PHE A 123 -1.04 -1.21 -13.75
C PHE A 123 0.06 -0.79 -12.78
N HIS A 124 0.70 0.36 -13.04
CA HIS A 124 1.66 0.98 -12.14
C HIS A 124 0.98 2.15 -11.44
N GLY A 125 0.96 2.12 -10.11
CA GLY A 125 0.43 3.20 -9.28
C GLY A 125 1.56 3.99 -8.64
N THR A 126 1.42 5.31 -8.60
CA THR A 126 2.25 6.18 -7.76
C THR A 126 1.37 6.71 -6.65
N PHE A 127 1.82 6.56 -5.41
CA PHE A 127 1.22 7.27 -4.29
C PHE A 127 1.67 8.73 -4.33
N VAL A 128 0.73 9.65 -4.15
CA VAL A 128 0.99 11.09 -4.07
C VAL A 128 0.31 11.59 -2.81
N ASP A 129 1.05 12.23 -1.92
CA ASP A 129 0.47 12.75 -0.69
C ASP A 129 -0.35 14.03 -0.94
N GLN A 130 -1.14 14.43 0.06
CA GLN A 130 -2.00 15.62 -0.06
C GLN A 130 -1.21 16.92 -0.31
N ASN A 131 -0.01 17.07 0.26
CA ASN A 131 0.83 18.23 0.07
C ASN A 131 1.41 18.25 -1.35
N GLU A 132 1.89 17.12 -1.84
CA GLU A 132 2.37 16.95 -3.22
C GLU A 132 1.25 17.22 -4.23
N LEU A 133 0.03 16.71 -3.97
CA LEU A 133 -1.17 17.01 -4.77
C LEU A 133 -1.50 18.50 -4.76
N SER A 134 -1.35 19.18 -3.62
CA SER A 134 -1.67 20.61 -3.49
C SER A 134 -0.76 21.49 -4.35
N VAL A 135 0.47 21.06 -4.60
CA VAL A 135 1.46 21.75 -5.46
C VAL A 135 1.19 21.51 -6.95
N GLN A 136 0.39 20.50 -7.31
CA GLN A 136 0.05 20.19 -8.71
C GLN A 136 -1.10 21.03 -9.29
N ARG A 137 -1.73 21.91 -8.50
CA ARG A 137 -2.75 22.84 -9.01
C ARG A 137 -2.10 24.10 -9.60
N ASN A 138 -2.24 24.28 -10.91
CA ASN A 138 -2.05 25.56 -11.62
C ASN A 138 -3.21 26.52 -11.34
#